data_AF-A0A4Q3RZ76-F1
#
_entry.id   AF-A0A4Q3RZ76-F1
#
_cell.length_a   1.000
_cell.length_b   1.000
_cell.length_c   1.000
_cell.angle_alpha   90.00
_cell.angle_beta   90.00
_cell.angle_gamma   90.00
#
_symmetry.space_group_name_H-M   'P 1'
#
loop_
_entity.id
_entity.type
_entity.pdbx_description
1 polymer ?
#
loop_
_entity_poly.entity_id
_entity_poly.type
_entity_poly.pdbx_seq_one_letter_code
_entity_poly.pdbx_strand_id
1 'polypeptide(L)'
;MKLLLSVATVHEVKPLLAHFGIRVGQFASHPAFDLVITGVGMTATAFALGRHLQVTHELLLHAGIAGSFNPVLVPGTLVTVTQDTFSEFGAEDHESFLTAEEIGLGINTLYAEPVKGLTPATAITVNSVHGNT
;
A
#
# COMPACT_ATOMS: atom_id res chain seq x y z
N MET A 1 -7.71 -4.31 20.77
CA MET A 1 -8.11 -4.54 19.38
C MET A 1 -8.39 -3.22 18.69
N LYS A 2 -7.53 -2.83 17.75
CA LYS A 2 -7.77 -1.66 16.91
C LYS A 2 -7.23 -1.88 15.50
N LEU A 3 -7.96 -1.41 14.50
CA LEU A 3 -7.53 -1.41 13.11
C LEU A 3 -6.59 -0.22 12.88
N LEU A 4 -5.50 -0.40 12.13
CA LEU A 4 -4.75 0.69 11.51
C LEU A 4 -5.08 0.75 10.02
N LEU A 5 -5.67 1.86 9.57
CA LEU A 5 -5.83 2.17 8.16
C LEU A 5 -4.67 3.07 7.71
N SER A 6 -3.92 2.65 6.70
CA SER A 6 -2.86 3.44 6.09
C SER A 6 -3.21 3.75 4.64
N VAL A 7 -3.03 5.01 4.23
CA VAL A 7 -3.31 5.50 2.87
C VAL A 7 -2.24 6.49 2.42
N ALA A 8 -1.94 6.55 1.13
CA ALA A 8 -0.88 7.41 0.62
C ALA A 8 -1.25 8.89 0.70
N THR A 9 -2.51 9.22 0.38
CA THR A 9 -2.98 10.60 0.30
C THR A 9 -4.34 10.80 0.95
N VAL A 10 -4.61 12.04 1.39
CA VAL A 10 -5.93 12.43 1.91
C VAL A 10 -7.03 12.23 0.85
N HIS A 11 -6.70 12.35 -0.44
CA HIS A 11 -7.66 12.23 -1.54
C HIS A 11 -8.31 10.84 -1.62
N GLU A 12 -7.56 9.80 -1.26
CA GLU A 12 -8.04 8.40 -1.26
C GLU A 12 -9.09 8.15 -0.18
N VAL A 13 -9.12 8.96 0.88
CA VAL A 13 -9.98 8.76 2.05
C VAL A 13 -10.93 9.91 2.34
N LYS A 14 -11.03 10.92 1.46
CA LYS A 14 -11.95 12.06 1.67
C LYS A 14 -13.37 11.63 2.08
N PRO A 15 -14.03 10.66 1.40
CA PRO A 15 -15.37 10.23 1.80
C PRO A 15 -15.40 9.59 3.19
N LEU A 16 -14.37 8.80 3.52
CA LEU A 16 -14.23 8.14 4.83
C LEU A 16 -14.06 9.16 5.95
N LEU A 17 -13.20 10.16 5.76
CA LEU A 17 -12.97 11.23 6.72
C LEU A 17 -14.25 12.00 7.03
N ALA A 18 -15.04 12.32 5.99
CA ALA A 18 -16.32 12.99 6.14
C ALA A 18 -17.34 12.10 6.89
N HIS A 19 -17.41 10.81 6.55
CA HIS A 19 -18.32 9.87 7.19
C HIS A 19 -18.06 9.71 8.70
N PHE A 20 -16.79 9.64 9.10
CA PHE A 20 -16.39 9.48 10.51
C PHE A 20 -16.10 10.79 11.24
N GLY A 21 -16.26 11.95 10.59
CA GLY A 21 -15.97 13.26 11.18
C GLY A 21 -14.50 13.45 11.60
N ILE A 22 -13.57 12.80 10.91
CA ILE A 22 -12.14 12.81 11.25
C ILE A 22 -11.47 14.07 10.68
N ARG A 23 -10.70 14.78 11.50
CA ARG A 23 -9.92 15.95 11.08
C ARG A 23 -8.66 15.53 10.34
N VAL A 24 -8.29 16.30 9.31
CA VAL A 24 -7.12 16.02 8.47
C VAL A 24 -5.82 16.24 9.25
N GLY A 25 -4.93 15.25 9.20
CA GLY A 25 -3.58 15.27 9.77
C GLY A 25 -2.78 14.05 9.28
N GLN A 26 -1.49 13.97 9.63
CA GLN A 26 -0.67 12.79 9.30
C GLN A 26 -1.17 11.53 10.02
N PHE A 27 -1.65 11.67 11.25
CA PHE A 27 -2.23 10.60 12.04
C PHE A 27 -3.51 11.10 12.69
N ALA A 28 -4.54 10.25 12.72
CA ALA A 28 -5.79 10.53 13.41
C ALA A 28 -6.26 9.28 14.15
N SER A 29 -6.70 9.49 15.39
CA SER A 29 -7.23 8.41 16.21
C SER A 29 -8.75 8.49 16.30
N HIS A 30 -9.42 7.40 15.97
CA HIS A 30 -10.87 7.25 16.09
C HIS A 30 -11.19 6.00 16.95
N PRO A 31 -12.32 5.93 17.67
CA PRO A 31 -12.66 4.74 18.48
C PRO A 31 -12.67 3.43 17.69
N ALA A 32 -13.03 3.47 16.40
CA ALA A 32 -13.09 2.30 15.55
C ALA A 32 -11.74 1.91 14.91
N PHE A 33 -10.89 2.88 14.57
CA PHE A 33 -9.62 2.66 13.88
C PHE A 33 -8.67 3.85 14.06
N ASP A 34 -7.38 3.60 13.90
CA ASP A 34 -6.38 4.65 13.68
C ASP A 34 -6.16 4.83 12.17
N LEU A 35 -5.94 6.07 11.75
CA LEU A 35 -5.64 6.43 10.36
C LEU A 35 -4.25 7.04 10.30
N VAL A 36 -3.44 6.61 9.33
CA VAL A 36 -2.16 7.24 8.99
C VAL A 36 -2.12 7.60 7.50
N ILE A 37 -1.83 8.87 7.22
CA ILE A 37 -1.49 9.36 5.88
C ILE A 37 0.02 9.18 5.71
N THR A 38 0.42 8.26 4.85
CA THR A 38 1.82 7.85 4.72
C THR A 38 2.65 8.76 3.84
N GLY A 39 2.01 9.43 2.88
CA GLY A 39 2.70 9.97 1.70
C GLY A 39 2.85 8.91 0.61
N VAL A 40 3.29 9.34 -0.57
CA VAL A 40 3.46 8.50 -1.74
C VAL A 40 4.86 7.87 -1.74
N GLY A 41 4.94 6.58 -2.13
CA GLY A 41 6.18 5.83 -2.27
C GLY A 41 6.50 4.93 -1.07
N MET A 42 7.21 3.84 -1.34
CA MET A 42 7.45 2.77 -0.34
C MET A 42 8.20 3.27 0.90
N THR A 43 9.15 4.20 0.75
CA THR A 43 9.93 4.75 1.88
C THR A 43 9.08 5.63 2.79
N ALA A 44 8.20 6.45 2.22
CA ALA A 44 7.28 7.28 3.00
C ALA A 44 6.29 6.40 3.79
N THR A 45 5.75 5.37 3.13
CA THR A 45 4.95 4.31 3.75
C THR A 45 5.66 3.62 4.90
N ALA A 46 6.86 3.08 4.66
CA ALA A 46 7.63 2.39 5.69
C ALA A 46 7.94 3.31 6.89
N PHE A 47 8.36 4.55 6.65
CA PHE A 47 8.67 5.50 7.72
C PHE A 47 7.44 5.89 8.54
N ALA A 48 6.31 6.19 7.89
CA ALA A 48 5.07 6.54 8.59
C ALA A 48 4.53 5.36 9.41
N LEU A 49 4.55 4.15 8.84
CA LEU A 49 4.17 2.94 9.57
C LEU A 49 5.11 2.66 10.75
N GLY A 50 6.42 2.83 10.59
CA GLY A 50 7.39 2.68 11.68
C GLY A 50 7.16 3.64 12.85
N ARG A 51 6.54 4.80 12.61
CA ARG A 51 6.20 5.78 13.66
C ARG A 51 4.85 5.53 14.34
N HIS A 52 3.89 4.93 13.64
CA HIS A 52 2.49 4.92 14.06
C HIS A 52 1.91 3.52 14.28
N LEU A 53 2.53 2.48 13.72
CA LEU A 53 2.15 1.10 14.03
C LEU A 53 2.48 0.78 15.49
N GLN A 54 1.51 0.21 16.19
CA GLN A 54 1.61 -0.18 17.60
C GLN A 54 1.19 -1.63 17.78
N VAL A 55 1.69 -2.28 18.82
CA VAL A 55 1.37 -3.68 19.18
C VAL A 55 -0.12 -3.91 19.46
N THR A 56 -0.86 -2.86 19.80
CA THR A 56 -2.32 -2.90 20.02
C THR A 56 -3.13 -3.04 18.73
N HIS A 57 -2.50 -2.87 17.56
CA HIS A 57 -3.15 -3.07 16.27
C HIS A 57 -3.12 -4.55 15.89
N GLU A 58 -4.30 -5.10 15.64
CA GLU A 58 -4.47 -6.51 15.27
C GLU A 58 -4.64 -6.69 13.76
N LEU A 59 -4.91 -5.59 13.06
CA LEU A 59 -5.05 -5.57 11.61
C LEU A 59 -4.51 -4.22 11.08
N LEU A 60 -3.69 -4.30 10.05
CA LEU A 60 -3.28 -3.17 9.23
C LEU A 60 -3.92 -3.34 7.85
N LEU A 61 -4.68 -2.35 7.41
CA LEU A 61 -5.17 -2.26 6.04
C LEU A 61 -4.45 -1.13 5.33
N HIS A 62 -3.75 -1.45 4.24
CA HIS A 62 -3.22 -0.46 3.32
C HIS A 62 -4.22 -0.30 2.18
N ALA A 63 -4.86 0.87 2.10
CA ALA A 63 -5.86 1.16 1.10
C ALA A 63 -5.37 2.30 0.20
N GLY A 64 -5.56 2.14 -1.09
CA GLY A 64 -5.15 3.14 -2.06
C GLY A 64 -5.72 2.87 -3.44
N ILE A 65 -5.38 3.76 -4.38
CA ILE A 65 -5.75 3.63 -5.78
C ILE A 65 -4.57 3.01 -6.55
N ALA A 66 -4.86 2.07 -7.45
CA ALA A 66 -3.89 1.46 -8.33
C ALA A 66 -4.38 1.49 -9.79
N GLY A 67 -3.43 1.54 -10.72
CA GLY A 67 -3.68 1.21 -12.13
C GLY A 67 -3.77 -0.32 -12.32
N SER A 68 -4.28 -0.75 -13.46
CA SER A 68 -4.29 -2.17 -13.82
C SER A 68 -3.88 -2.39 -15.26
N PHE A 69 -3.02 -3.38 -15.48
CA PHE A 69 -2.72 -3.94 -16.80
C PHE A 69 -3.73 -5.03 -17.21
N ASN A 70 -4.60 -5.46 -16.29
CA ASN A 70 -5.61 -6.46 -16.57
C ASN A 70 -6.90 -5.76 -17.04
N PRO A 71 -7.30 -5.90 -18.33
CA PRO A 71 -8.47 -5.20 -18.86
C PRO A 71 -9.81 -5.67 -18.26
N VAL A 72 -9.82 -6.81 -17.56
CA VAL A 72 -11.00 -7.28 -16.81
C VAL A 72 -11.24 -6.45 -15.55
N LEU A 73 -10.18 -5.87 -14.96
CA LEU A 73 -10.26 -4.98 -13.80
C LEU A 73 -10.53 -3.55 -14.26
N VAL A 74 -11.80 -3.25 -14.52
CA VAL A 74 -12.22 -1.91 -14.94
C VAL A 74 -12.06 -0.88 -13.82
N PRO A 75 -11.83 0.41 -14.13
CA PRO A 75 -11.76 1.47 -13.11
C PRO A 75 -12.96 1.46 -12.16
N GLY A 76 -12.70 1.58 -10.86
CA GLY A 76 -13.72 1.46 -9.81
C GLY A 76 -13.90 0.04 -9.26
N THR A 77 -13.21 -0.96 -9.82
CA THR A 77 -13.17 -2.32 -9.24
C THR A 77 -12.40 -2.30 -7.92
N LEU A 78 -12.95 -2.95 -6.90
CA LEU A 78 -12.28 -3.17 -5.61
C LEU A 78 -11.70 -4.59 -5.56
N VAL A 79 -10.42 -4.68 -5.23
CA VAL A 79 -9.68 -5.94 -5.12
C VAL A 79 -8.94 -6.00 -3.79
N THR A 80 -8.54 -7.21 -3.38
CA THR A 80 -7.59 -7.41 -2.28
C THR A 80 -6.28 -7.89 -2.84
N VAL A 81 -5.19 -7.21 -2.50
CA VAL A 81 -3.85 -7.63 -2.91
C VAL A 81 -3.43 -8.79 -2.01
N THR A 82 -3.12 -9.94 -2.60
CA THR A 82 -2.62 -11.13 -1.86
C THR A 82 -1.14 -11.36 -2.07
N GLN A 83 -0.58 -10.77 -3.13
CA GLN A 83 0.83 -10.78 -3.46
C GLN A 83 1.20 -9.43 -4.06
N ASP A 84 2.28 -8.82 -3.57
CA ASP A 84 2.82 -7.57 -4.10
C ASP A 84 4.32 -7.72 -4.36
N THR A 85 4.77 -7.32 -5.55
CA THR A 85 6.18 -7.41 -5.95
C THR A 85 6.75 -6.01 -6.17
N PHE A 86 7.87 -5.71 -5.52
CA PHE A 86 8.60 -4.46 -5.68
C PHE A 86 9.51 -4.57 -6.90
N SER A 87 9.13 -3.94 -8.01
CA SER A 87 9.86 -4.10 -9.29
C SER A 87 11.23 -3.44 -9.29
N GLU A 88 11.46 -2.50 -8.38
CA GLU A 88 12.68 -1.67 -8.31
C GLU A 88 13.55 -2.01 -7.10
N PHE A 89 13.25 -3.09 -6.38
CA PHE A 89 14.04 -3.49 -5.22
C PHE A 89 15.11 -4.50 -5.61
N GLY A 90 16.34 -4.02 -5.81
CA GLY A 90 17.44 -4.81 -6.37
C GLY A 90 18.62 -3.95 -6.84
N ALA A 91 19.39 -4.45 -7.80
CA ALA A 91 20.53 -3.78 -8.40
C ALA A 91 20.49 -3.86 -9.93
N GLU A 92 20.93 -2.80 -10.60
CA GLU A 92 21.13 -2.79 -12.05
C GLU A 92 22.39 -3.57 -12.42
N ASP A 93 22.31 -4.39 -13.48
CA ASP A 93 23.41 -5.13 -14.09
C ASP A 93 23.39 -4.91 -15.61
N HIS A 94 24.05 -3.84 -16.05
CA HIS A 94 24.00 -3.36 -17.44
C HIS A 94 22.55 -3.10 -17.92
N GLU A 95 22.07 -3.87 -18.88
CA GLU A 95 20.71 -3.80 -19.43
C GLU A 95 19.72 -4.72 -18.67
N SER A 96 20.21 -5.42 -17.63
CA SER A 96 19.42 -6.33 -16.79
C SER A 96 19.18 -5.72 -15.41
N PHE A 97 18.18 -6.25 -14.71
CA PHE A 97 17.92 -5.93 -13.32
C PHE A 97 17.96 -7.21 -12.49
N LEU A 98 18.79 -7.22 -11.44
CA LEU A 98 18.88 -8.29 -10.47
C LEU A 98 18.05 -7.90 -9.24
N THR A 99 17.02 -8.68 -8.94
CA THR A 99 16.17 -8.46 -7.75
C THR A 99 16.96 -8.60 -6.46
N ALA A 100 16.50 -7.96 -5.38
CA ALA A 100 17.09 -8.08 -4.05
C ALA A 100 17.16 -9.54 -3.57
N GLU A 101 16.25 -10.40 -4.02
CA GLU A 101 16.24 -11.82 -3.71
C GLU A 101 17.37 -12.58 -4.42
N GLU A 102 17.57 -12.33 -5.73
CA GLU A 102 18.63 -12.97 -6.52
C GLU A 102 20.04 -12.67 -6.00
N ILE A 103 20.26 -11.46 -5.49
CA ILE A 103 21.56 -11.04 -4.93
C ILE A 103 21.67 -11.22 -3.41
N GLY A 104 20.67 -11.84 -2.76
CA GLY A 104 20.71 -12.18 -1.34
C GLY A 104 20.63 -10.98 -0.39
N LEU A 105 20.03 -9.87 -0.81
CA LEU A 105 19.89 -8.64 -0.01
C LEU A 105 18.49 -8.44 0.59
N GLY A 106 17.49 -9.20 0.17
CA GLY A 106 16.16 -9.12 0.75
C GLY A 106 15.09 -9.85 -0.03
N ILE A 107 13.84 -9.67 0.38
CA ILE A 107 12.66 -10.23 -0.29
C ILE A 107 11.98 -9.08 -1.05
N ASN A 108 11.73 -9.26 -2.34
CA ASN A 108 11.01 -8.27 -3.16
C ASN A 108 9.54 -8.63 -3.39
N THR A 109 9.10 -9.84 -3.06
CA THR A 109 7.69 -10.27 -3.14
C THR A 109 7.11 -10.55 -1.77
N LEU A 110 6.07 -9.82 -1.40
CA LEU A 110 5.37 -9.95 -0.13
C LEU A 110 3.99 -10.55 -0.32
N TYR A 111 3.49 -11.23 0.71
CA TYR A 111 2.18 -11.89 0.71
C TYR A 111 1.31 -11.35 1.84
N ALA A 112 0.01 -11.29 1.60
CA ALA A 112 -0.97 -10.82 2.57
C ALA A 112 -2.23 -11.69 2.53
N GLU A 113 -2.90 -11.77 3.67
CA GLU A 113 -4.20 -12.44 3.78
C GLU A 113 -5.27 -11.65 3.01
N PRO A 114 -6.13 -12.32 2.23
CA PRO A 114 -7.19 -11.64 1.49
C PRO A 114 -8.26 -11.10 2.43
N VAL A 115 -8.77 -9.91 2.12
CA VAL A 115 -10.03 -9.44 2.71
C VAL A 115 -11.17 -10.26 2.14
N LYS A 116 -11.90 -10.98 3.01
CA LYS A 116 -13.00 -11.86 2.63
C LYS A 116 -14.05 -11.10 1.81
N GLY A 117 -14.43 -11.68 0.67
CA GLY A 117 -15.44 -11.12 -0.22
C GLY A 117 -14.91 -10.16 -1.28
N LEU A 118 -13.60 -9.87 -1.28
CA LEU A 118 -12.93 -9.15 -2.36
C LEU A 118 -12.21 -10.12 -3.30
N THR A 119 -12.16 -9.76 -4.58
CA THR A 119 -11.41 -10.53 -5.59
C THR A 119 -9.90 -10.40 -5.31
N PRO A 120 -9.16 -11.51 -5.16
CA PRO A 120 -7.70 -11.49 -5.03
C PRO A 120 -7.02 -10.93 -6.28
N ALA A 121 -5.95 -10.18 -6.09
CA ALA A 121 -5.12 -9.67 -7.16
C ALA A 121 -3.63 -9.71 -6.79
N THR A 122 -2.79 -9.81 -7.81
CA THR A 122 -1.35 -9.56 -7.69
C THR A 122 -1.06 -8.09 -8.02
N ALA A 123 -0.14 -7.48 -7.29
CA ALA A 123 0.24 -6.08 -7.44
C ALA A 123 1.73 -5.94 -7.75
N ILE A 124 2.08 -4.77 -8.28
CA ILE A 124 3.45 -4.33 -8.47
C ILE A 124 3.56 -2.95 -7.83
N THR A 125 4.37 -2.83 -6.78
CA THR A 125 4.72 -1.54 -6.19
C THR A 125 5.93 -0.96 -6.91
N VAL A 126 5.79 0.31 -7.33
CA VAL A 126 6.80 1.11 -8.03
C VAL A 126 6.99 2.45 -7.31
N ASN A 127 8.19 2.98 -7.32
CA ASN A 127 8.49 4.36 -6.92
C ASN A 127 8.80 5.26 -8.13
N SER A 128 9.13 4.69 -9.29
CA SER A 128 9.16 5.43 -10.55
C SER A 128 7.88 5.19 -11.36
N VAL A 129 7.47 6.22 -12.09
CA VAL A 129 6.39 6.11 -13.08
C VAL A 129 7.01 6.20 -14.46
N HIS A 130 6.64 5.28 -15.37
CA HIS A 130 7.09 5.41 -16.76
C HIS A 130 6.37 6.61 -17.39
N GLY A 131 7.14 7.57 -17.90
CA GLY A 131 6.66 8.86 -18.42
C GLY A 131 6.66 8.96 -19.93
N ASN A 132 6.73 7.85 -20.66
CA ASN A 132 6.61 7.87 -22.12
C ASN A 132 5.13 7.95 -22.51
N THR A 133 4.59 9.17 -22.47
CA THR A 133 3.39 9.56 -23.26
C THR A 133 3.78 9.93 -24.68
#